data_AF-A0A3B9HW13-F1
#
_entry.id   AF-A0A3B9HW13-F1
#
_cell.length_a   1.000
_cell.length_b   1.000
_cell.length_c   1.000
_cell.angle_alpha   90.00
_cell.angle_beta   90.00
_cell.angle_gamma   90.00
#
_symmetry.space_group_name_H-M   'P 1'
#
loop_
_entity.id
_entity.type
_entity.pdbx_description
1 polymer ?
#
loop_
_entity_poly.entity_id
_entity_poly.type
_entity_poly.pdbx_seq_one_letter_code
_entity_poly.pdbx_strand_id
1 'polypeptide(L)'
;MEYICRICNQPKPESAFTEKSHSLHTCKKCNILSNLRTEERNQLDEIFKIFIQTRISHKDTVRLKDLGNSKYPKVALNATLIFEVAQLRPYKKGRHAFLEHKYPELAKKIEEAGLAYPQYIKANSD
;
A
#
# COMPACT_ATOMS: atom_id res chain seq x y z
N MET A 1 4.97 20.19 -8.05
CA MET A 1 4.51 18.78 -8.11
C MET A 1 3.88 18.45 -6.77
N GLU A 2 2.67 17.90 -6.77
CA GLU A 2 1.96 17.51 -5.56
C GLU A 2 1.87 16.00 -5.46
N TYR A 3 1.98 15.49 -4.24
CA TYR A 3 1.94 14.06 -3.95
C TYR A 3 0.75 13.78 -3.02
N ILE A 4 0.05 12.67 -3.25
CA ILE A 4 -1.05 12.27 -2.37
C ILE A 4 -0.48 11.47 -1.21
N CYS A 5 -0.86 11.87 0.01
CA CYS A 5 -0.55 11.10 1.21
C CYS A 5 -1.50 9.91 1.31
N ARG A 6 -1.01 8.67 1.29
CA ARG A 6 -1.83 7.43 1.37
C ARG A 6 -2.66 7.31 2.67
N ILE A 7 -2.35 8.13 3.67
CA ILE A 7 -2.99 8.10 4.97
C ILE A 7 -4.21 9.01 5.02
N CYS A 8 -4.02 10.29 4.71
CA CYS A 8 -5.10 11.27 4.77
C CYS A 8 -5.77 11.48 3.41
N ASN A 9 -5.24 10.84 2.36
CA ASN A 9 -5.68 10.93 0.98
C ASN A 9 -5.77 12.39 0.46
N GLN A 10 -4.93 13.27 1.00
CA GLN A 10 -4.88 14.67 0.62
C GLN A 10 -3.67 14.94 -0.27
N PRO A 11 -3.80 15.80 -1.30
CA PRO A 11 -2.65 16.35 -2.00
C PRO A 11 -1.81 17.18 -1.03
N LYS A 12 -0.50 17.09 -1.21
CA LYS A 12 0.50 17.72 -0.34
C LYS A 12 1.68 18.19 -1.19
N PRO A 13 2.24 19.37 -0.88
CA PRO A 13 3.45 19.84 -1.54
C PRO A 13 4.63 18.93 -1.16
N GLU A 14 5.66 18.90 -2.00
CA GLU A 14 6.88 18.11 -1.78
C GLU A 14 7.52 18.38 -0.42
N SER A 15 7.49 19.63 0.05
CA SER A 15 8.00 20.07 1.36
C SER A 15 7.29 19.43 2.56
N ALA A 16 6.09 18.87 2.36
CA ALA A 16 5.33 18.15 3.39
C ALA A 16 5.79 16.70 3.56
N PHE A 17 6.75 16.22 2.78
CA PHE A 17 7.36 14.91 2.88
C PHE A 17 8.86 15.03 3.21
N THR A 18 9.42 13.95 3.73
CA THR A 18 10.86 13.72 3.86
C THR A 18 11.26 12.69 2.81
N GLU A 19 12.54 12.54 2.47
CA GLU A 19 12.98 11.49 1.51
C GLU A 19 12.43 10.10 1.87
N LYS A 20 12.51 9.73 3.14
CA LYS A 20 11.95 8.47 3.64
C LYS A 20 10.42 8.41 3.52
N SER A 21 9.73 9.50 3.82
CA SER A 21 8.27 9.52 3.83
C SER A 21 7.66 9.68 2.42
N HIS A 22 8.44 10.19 1.46
CA HIS A 22 8.14 10.16 0.02
C HIS A 22 8.01 8.73 -0.48
N SER A 23 9.00 7.87 -0.20
CA SER A 23 8.94 6.45 -0.60
C SER A 23 7.75 5.67 -0.01
N LEU A 24 7.19 6.17 1.11
CA LEU A 24 6.06 5.59 1.82
C LEU A 24 4.74 6.34 1.59
N HIS A 25 4.76 7.36 0.71
CA HIS A 25 3.63 8.26 0.42
C HIS A 25 2.92 8.75 1.69
N THR A 26 3.68 9.08 2.73
CA THR A 26 3.14 9.49 4.03
C THR A 26 3.67 10.89 4.34
N CYS A 27 2.79 11.87 4.52
CA CYS A 27 3.23 13.22 4.86
C CYS A 27 3.79 13.29 6.29
N LYS A 28 4.62 14.30 6.59
CA LYS A 28 5.24 14.53 7.91
C LYS A 28 4.21 14.45 9.05
N LYS A 29 3.05 15.11 8.88
CA LYS A 29 1.95 15.10 9.88
C LYS A 29 1.45 13.68 10.17
N CYS A 30 1.18 12.88 9.14
CA CYS A 30 0.70 11.51 9.28
C CYS A 30 1.80 10.53 9.73
N ASN A 31 3.07 10.89 9.55
CA ASN A 31 4.21 10.08 9.97
C ASN A 31 4.50 10.22 11.47
N ILE A 32 4.45 11.45 12.01
CA ILE A 32 4.78 11.81 13.41
C ILE A 32 3.80 11.21 14.43
N LEU A 33 2.59 10.82 14.03
CA LEU A 33 1.58 10.23 14.92
C LEU A 33 1.92 8.79 15.37
N SER A 34 3.19 8.36 15.41
CA SER A 34 3.62 7.00 15.78
C SER A 34 3.10 6.53 17.14
N ASN A 35 2.98 7.44 18.09
CA ASN A 35 2.62 7.13 19.49
C ASN A 35 1.10 7.05 19.70
N LEU A 36 0.32 7.43 18.68
CA LEU A 36 -1.15 7.46 18.68
C LEU A 36 -1.72 6.50 17.62
N ARG A 37 -0.91 5.58 17.09
CA ARG A 37 -1.36 4.67 16.04
C ARG A 37 -2.26 3.59 16.64
N THR A 38 -3.44 3.45 16.06
CA THR A 38 -4.32 2.30 16.31
C THR A 38 -3.68 1.03 15.77
N GLU A 39 -4.08 -0.12 16.32
CA GLU A 39 -3.64 -1.43 15.82
C GLU A 39 -3.97 -1.60 14.33
N GLU A 40 -5.17 -1.19 13.91
CA GLU A 40 -5.58 -1.15 12.50
C GLU A 40 -4.55 -0.41 11.63
N ARG A 41 -4.11 0.77 12.08
CA ARG A 41 -3.15 1.60 11.35
C ARG A 41 -1.79 0.95 11.25
N ASN A 42 -1.33 0.28 12.31
CA ASN A 42 -0.07 -0.44 12.29
C ASN A 42 -0.12 -1.62 11.30
N GLN A 43 -1.22 -2.37 11.29
CA GLN A 43 -1.43 -3.49 10.38
C GLN A 43 -1.52 -3.03 8.91
N LEU A 44 -2.22 -1.93 8.62
CA LEU A 44 -2.26 -1.35 7.26
C LEU A 44 -0.87 -0.90 6.79
N ASP A 45 -0.06 -0.33 7.69
CA ASP A 45 1.31 0.06 7.39
C ASP A 45 2.23 -1.14 7.16
N GLU A 46 2.04 -2.23 7.90
CA GLU A 46 2.73 -3.50 7.71
C GLU A 46 2.42 -4.08 6.32
N ILE A 47 1.14 -4.17 5.95
CA ILE A 47 0.70 -4.68 4.64
C ILE A 47 1.30 -3.84 3.50
N PHE A 48 1.25 -2.51 3.63
CA PHE A 48 1.83 -1.62 2.62
C PHE A 48 3.34 -1.83 2.48
N LYS A 49 4.07 -1.97 3.60
CA LYS A 49 5.51 -2.25 3.57
C LYS A 49 5.81 -3.57 2.88
N ILE A 50 5.05 -4.63 3.16
CA ILE A 50 5.18 -5.93 2.47
C ILE A 50 4.98 -5.74 0.95
N PHE A 51 3.93 -5.03 0.56
CA PHE A 51 3.59 -4.85 -0.85
C PHE A 51 4.68 -4.15 -1.66
N ILE A 52 5.35 -3.14 -1.10
CA ILE A 52 6.38 -2.37 -1.80
C ILE A 52 7.76 -3.04 -1.83
N GLN A 53 7.95 -4.16 -1.12
CA GLN A 53 9.19 -4.94 -1.16
C GLN A 53 9.48 -5.44 -2.58
N THR A 54 10.77 -5.59 -2.90
CA THR A 54 11.24 -6.14 -4.18
C THR A 54 10.65 -7.52 -4.47
N ARG A 55 10.46 -8.35 -3.45
CA ARG A 55 9.82 -9.67 -3.51
C ARG A 55 9.04 -9.89 -2.22
N ILE A 56 7.78 -10.28 -2.32
CA ILE A 56 6.99 -10.75 -1.17
C ILE A 56 7.50 -12.15 -0.81
N SER A 57 8.03 -12.30 0.40
CA SER A 57 8.62 -13.57 0.86
C SER A 57 7.54 -14.57 1.31
N HIS A 58 7.92 -15.83 1.51
CA HIS A 58 7.00 -16.82 2.06
C HIS A 58 6.52 -16.42 3.48
N LYS A 59 7.42 -15.89 4.32
CA LYS A 59 7.07 -15.36 5.64
C LYS A 59 6.01 -14.25 5.54
N ASP A 60 6.15 -13.35 4.57
CA ASP A 60 5.14 -12.31 4.34
C ASP A 60 3.80 -12.91 3.90
N THR A 61 3.80 -13.96 3.07
CA THR A 61 2.54 -14.62 2.68
C THR A 61 1.81 -15.27 3.87
N VAL A 62 2.54 -15.89 4.80
CA VAL A 62 1.97 -16.40 6.07
C VAL A 62 1.38 -15.24 6.87
N ARG A 63 2.14 -14.15 7.03
CA ARG A 63 1.68 -12.98 7.78
C ARG A 63 0.45 -12.31 7.16
N LEU A 64 0.39 -12.21 5.83
CA LEU A 64 -0.76 -11.69 5.10
C LEU A 64 -2.00 -12.57 5.31
N LYS A 65 -1.83 -13.90 5.34
CA LYS A 65 -2.94 -14.81 5.63
C LYS A 65 -3.51 -14.59 7.05
N ASP A 66 -2.65 -14.37 8.04
CA ASP A 66 -3.08 -14.05 9.41
C ASP A 66 -3.83 -12.71 9.45
N LEU A 67 -3.29 -11.68 8.80
CA LEU A 67 -3.91 -10.36 8.73
C LEU A 67 -5.24 -10.36 7.94
N GLY A 68 -5.42 -11.31 7.02
CA GLY A 68 -6.69 -11.57 6.33
C GLY A 68 -7.84 -11.91 7.28
N ASN A 69 -7.53 -12.41 8.48
CA ASN A 69 -8.51 -12.71 9.54
C ASN A 69 -8.62 -11.59 10.59
N SER A 70 -8.07 -10.40 10.33
CA SER A 70 -8.13 -9.28 11.27
C SER A 70 -9.58 -8.84 11.53
N LYS A 71 -9.86 -8.44 12.77
CA LYS A 71 -11.15 -7.83 13.16
C LYS A 71 -11.43 -6.49 12.46
N TYR A 72 -10.41 -5.89 11.84
CA TYR A 72 -10.55 -4.64 11.10
C TYR A 72 -10.81 -4.96 9.62
N PRO A 73 -12.01 -4.65 9.08
CA PRO A 73 -12.38 -5.04 7.72
C PRO A 73 -11.41 -4.51 6.66
N LYS A 74 -10.88 -3.30 6.85
CA LYS A 74 -9.92 -2.70 5.92
C LYS A 74 -8.58 -3.44 5.91
N VAL A 75 -8.12 -3.92 7.06
CA VAL A 75 -6.91 -4.75 7.15
C VAL A 75 -7.15 -6.08 6.47
N ALA A 76 -8.26 -6.75 6.79
CA ALA A 76 -8.60 -8.05 6.21
C ALA A 76 -8.67 -8.00 4.67
N LEU A 77 -9.35 -6.99 4.14
CA LEU A 77 -9.43 -6.74 2.69
C LEU A 77 -8.04 -6.54 2.08
N ASN A 78 -7.27 -5.60 2.62
CA ASN A 78 -5.95 -5.25 2.08
C ASN A 78 -4.99 -6.45 2.13
N ALA A 79 -4.99 -7.19 3.24
CA ALA A 79 -4.14 -8.36 3.39
C ALA A 79 -4.51 -9.47 2.39
N THR A 80 -5.80 -9.71 2.18
CA THR A 80 -6.30 -10.71 1.22
C THR A 80 -5.90 -10.36 -0.21
N LEU A 81 -6.08 -9.10 -0.62
CA LEU A 81 -5.67 -8.62 -1.95
C LEU A 81 -4.15 -8.80 -2.16
N ILE A 82 -3.33 -8.39 -1.19
CA ILE A 82 -1.87 -8.52 -1.33
C ILE A 82 -1.41 -9.98 -1.26
N PHE A 83 -2.11 -10.83 -0.51
CA PHE A 83 -1.85 -12.27 -0.51
C PHE A 83 -2.10 -12.89 -1.88
N GLU A 84 -3.22 -12.58 -2.53
CA GLU A 84 -3.55 -13.05 -3.88
C GLU A 84 -2.48 -12.59 -4.89
N VAL A 85 -2.10 -11.31 -4.82
CA VAL A 85 -1.00 -10.77 -5.64
C VAL A 85 0.31 -11.52 -5.40
N ALA A 86 0.63 -11.89 -4.16
CA ALA A 86 1.84 -12.63 -3.84
C ALA A 86 1.85 -14.04 -4.45
N GLN A 87 0.69 -14.70 -4.57
CA GLN A 87 0.54 -16.00 -5.23
C GLN A 87 0.76 -15.89 -6.75
N LEU A 88 0.27 -14.82 -7.36
CA LEU A 88 0.36 -14.61 -8.80
C LEU A 88 1.72 -14.07 -9.25
N ARG A 89 2.23 -13.06 -8.53
CA ARG A 89 3.42 -12.30 -8.93
C ARG A 89 4.14 -11.68 -7.71
N PRO A 90 4.96 -12.46 -6.97
CA PRO A 90 5.59 -11.98 -5.74
C PRO A 90 6.64 -10.88 -5.98
N TYR A 91 7.31 -10.87 -7.14
CA TYR A 91 8.31 -9.86 -7.49
C TYR A 91 7.67 -8.54 -7.91
N LYS A 92 8.22 -7.42 -7.43
CA LYS A 92 7.75 -6.05 -7.73
C LYS A 92 7.93 -5.69 -9.21
N LYS A 93 9.03 -6.11 -9.82
CA LYS A 93 9.35 -5.78 -11.22
C LYS A 93 8.28 -6.35 -12.16
N GLY A 94 7.57 -5.46 -12.85
CA GLY A 94 6.50 -5.80 -13.77
C GLY A 94 5.21 -6.30 -13.10
N ARG A 95 5.08 -6.19 -11.77
CA ARG A 95 3.89 -6.68 -11.05
C ARG A 95 2.62 -5.96 -11.52
N HIS A 96 2.70 -4.63 -11.62
CA HIS A 96 1.56 -3.81 -12.03
C HIS A 96 1.09 -4.14 -13.45
N ALA A 97 1.96 -3.99 -14.45
CA ALA A 97 1.63 -4.29 -15.84
C ALA A 97 1.12 -5.72 -16.03
N PHE A 98 1.64 -6.69 -15.27
CA PHE A 98 1.12 -8.05 -15.27
C PHE A 98 -0.31 -8.14 -14.72
N LEU A 99 -0.59 -7.48 -13.60
CA LEU A 99 -1.92 -7.46 -12.99
C LEU A 99 -2.92 -6.71 -13.87
N GLU A 100 -2.60 -5.54 -14.38
CA GLU A 100 -3.48 -4.78 -15.29
C GLU A 100 -3.86 -5.60 -16.53
N HIS A 101 -2.89 -6.31 -17.10
CA HIS A 101 -3.11 -7.06 -18.34
C HIS A 101 -3.80 -8.41 -18.13
N LYS A 102 -3.47 -9.14 -17.05
CA LYS A 102 -3.95 -10.52 -16.82
C LYS A 102 -5.07 -10.62 -15.78
N TYR A 103 -5.15 -9.68 -14.85
CA TYR A 103 -6.08 -9.67 -13.72
C TYR A 103 -6.63 -8.24 -13.46
N PRO A 104 -7.28 -7.60 -14.45
CA PRO A 104 -7.69 -6.19 -14.37
C PRO A 104 -8.62 -5.91 -13.18
N GLU A 105 -9.51 -6.85 -12.84
CA GLU A 105 -10.39 -6.73 -11.67
C GLU A 105 -9.62 -6.70 -10.34
N LEU A 106 -8.54 -7.47 -10.23
CA LEU A 106 -7.68 -7.46 -9.04
C LEU A 106 -6.89 -6.16 -8.96
N ALA A 107 -6.37 -5.67 -10.10
CA ALA A 107 -5.69 -4.38 -10.18
C ALA A 107 -6.61 -3.24 -9.71
N LYS A 108 -7.84 -3.20 -10.19
CA LYS A 108 -8.86 -2.21 -9.79
C LYS A 108 -9.15 -2.25 -8.29
N LYS A 109 -9.35 -3.44 -7.70
CA LYS A 109 -9.58 -3.59 -6.25
C LYS A 109 -8.41 -3.08 -5.40
N ILE A 110 -7.17 -3.25 -5.87
CA ILE A 110 -5.97 -2.74 -5.19
C ILE A 110 -5.92 -1.21 -5.22
N GLU A 111 -6.28 -0.60 -6.35
CA GLU A 111 -6.39 0.86 -6.47
C GLU A 111 -7.48 1.43 -5.56
N GLU A 112 -8.68 0.85 -5.60
CA GLU A 112 -9.82 1.23 -4.74
C GLU A 112 -9.51 1.07 -3.25
N ALA A 113 -8.70 0.08 -2.88
CA ALA A 113 -8.22 -0.14 -1.53
C ALA A 113 -7.17 0.91 -1.07
N GLY A 114 -6.75 1.81 -1.96
CA GLY A 114 -5.72 2.82 -1.69
C GLY A 114 -4.31 2.23 -1.60
N LEU A 115 -4.08 1.03 -2.16
CA LEU A 115 -2.80 0.34 -2.21
C LEU A 115 -2.04 0.63 -3.51
N ALA A 116 -2.34 1.75 -4.18
CA ALA A 116 -1.71 2.16 -5.42
C ALA A 116 -0.17 2.13 -5.32
N TYR A 117 0.46 1.70 -6.40
CA TYR A 117 1.91 1.61 -6.44
C TYR A 117 2.56 2.99 -6.27
N PRO A 118 3.66 3.08 -5.51
CA PRO A 118 4.39 4.34 -5.27
C PRO A 118 4.71 5.16 -6.53
N GLN A 119 4.98 4.49 -7.65
CA GLN A 119 5.37 5.16 -8.89
C GLN A 119 4.23 5.86 -9.66
N TYR A 120 2.96 5.73 -9.22
CA TYR A 120 1.79 6.25 -9.96
C TYR A 120 0.89 7.19 -9.18
N ILE A 121 1.27 7.64 -7.98
CA ILE A 121 0.60 8.80 -7.37
C ILE A 121 1.09 10.08 -8.06
N LYS A 122 0.69 10.26 -9.33
CA LYS A 122 0.55 11.60 -9.89
C LYS A 122 -0.80 12.11 -9.38
N ALA A 123 -0.82 13.26 -8.72
CA ALA A 123 -2.07 14.01 -8.63
C ALA A 123 -2.59 14.09 -10.07
N ASN A 124 -3.80 13.62 -10.34
CA ASN A 124 -4.41 13.79 -11.64
C ASN A 124 -4.28 15.27 -11.98
N SER A 125 -3.47 15.55 -13.00
CA SER A 125 -3.46 16.85 -13.64
C SER A 125 -4.79 16.90 -14.39
N ASP A 126 -5.77 17.61 -13.84
CA ASP A 126 -6.81 18.22 -14.68
C ASP A 126 -6.16 19.17 -15.70
#